data_AF-A0ABD1GEN1-F1
#
_entry.id   AF-A0ABD1GEN1-F1
#
_cell.length_a   1.000
_cell.length_b   1.000
_cell.length_c   1.000
_cell.angle_alpha   90.00
_cell.angle_beta   90.00
_cell.angle_gamma   90.00
#
_symmetry.space_group_name_H-M   'P 1'
#
loop_
_entity.id
_entity.type
_entity.pdbx_description
1 polymer ?
#
loop_
_entity_poly.entity_id
_entity_poly.type
_entity_poly.pdbx_seq_one_letter_code
_entity_poly.pdbx_strand_id
1 'polypeptide(L)'
;MLFRDITIDDLKDKFDMKGSLFDVLLATAERASEIYEKERKTAQTRLKRKIEKPSSSSSEPKRRKIPNPANNERPPLPEEFKNAIEEMARGANAPVAASKLVIQKQLYGTDLSSGHNRLSIPMSQIADDFLTEMEKEHLRGHDGSYKKKYLDVKIVGPSLAATETAKFCQWHIGKTSSCYVINGKWNAIVAKNKLMVGEAVQLWCFRIDRELCFALVRLPGNHAAGA
;
A
#
# COMPACT_ATOMS: atom_id res chain seq x y z
N MET A 1 7.12 -12.18 -3.11
CA MET A 1 6.26 -13.37 -2.95
C MET A 1 6.81 -14.44 -3.87
N LEU A 2 7.18 -15.61 -3.37
CA LEU A 2 7.81 -16.67 -4.19
C LEU A 2 6.76 -17.57 -4.88
N PHE A 3 5.50 -17.53 -4.44
CA PHE A 3 4.39 -18.35 -4.93
C PHE A 3 3.14 -17.48 -5.07
N ARG A 4 2.27 -17.80 -6.04
CA ARG A 4 0.98 -17.11 -6.23
C ARG A 4 -0.07 -17.78 -5.35
N ASP A 5 -1.12 -17.04 -5.01
CA ASP A 5 -2.27 -17.60 -4.30
C ASP A 5 -3.03 -18.55 -5.24
N ILE A 6 -3.46 -19.69 -4.69
CA ILE A 6 -4.30 -20.66 -5.40
C ILE A 6 -5.70 -20.07 -5.51
N THR A 7 -6.24 -20.07 -6.73
CA THR A 7 -7.57 -19.52 -7.03
C THR A 7 -8.58 -20.63 -7.27
N ILE A 8 -9.88 -20.29 -7.23
CA ILE A 8 -10.97 -21.22 -7.57
C ILE A 8 -10.80 -21.74 -9.01
N ASP A 9 -10.27 -20.93 -9.92
CA ASP A 9 -10.01 -21.32 -11.30
C ASP A 9 -8.93 -22.41 -11.41
N ASP A 10 -7.96 -22.48 -10.48
CA ASP A 10 -6.93 -23.51 -10.44
C ASP A 10 -7.45 -24.89 -10.04
N LEU A 11 -8.67 -24.94 -9.47
CA LEU A 11 -9.33 -26.13 -8.93
C LEU A 11 -10.66 -26.43 -9.63
N LYS A 12 -11.00 -25.66 -10.66
CA LYS A 12 -12.30 -25.70 -11.34
C LYS A 12 -12.63 -27.08 -11.90
N ASP A 13 -11.62 -27.80 -12.37
CA ASP A 13 -11.75 -29.17 -12.91
C ASP A 13 -12.05 -30.22 -11.83
N LYS A 14 -11.85 -29.91 -10.55
CA LYS A 14 -12.12 -30.81 -9.42
C LYS A 14 -13.53 -30.68 -8.86
N PHE A 15 -14.21 -29.57 -9.12
CA PHE A 15 -15.60 -29.37 -8.70
C PHE A 15 -16.61 -30.15 -9.57
N ASP A 16 -16.23 -30.53 -10.79
CA ASP A 16 -17.05 -31.35 -11.69
C ASP A 16 -16.79 -32.88 -11.53
N MET A 17 -15.98 -33.28 -10.54
CA MET A 17 -15.70 -34.69 -10.27
C MET A 17 -16.91 -35.39 -9.62
N LYS A 18 -17.35 -36.51 -10.20
CA LYS A 18 -18.35 -37.39 -9.59
C LYS A 18 -17.66 -38.33 -8.59
N GLY A 19 -17.94 -38.15 -7.31
CA GLY A 19 -17.39 -38.95 -6.21
C GLY A 19 -18.04 -38.57 -4.88
N SER A 20 -17.63 -39.22 -3.79
CA SER A 20 -18.05 -38.79 -2.46
C SER A 20 -17.40 -37.44 -2.10
N LEU A 21 -17.98 -36.72 -1.14
CA LEU A 21 -17.41 -35.47 -0.64
C LEU A 21 -15.93 -35.63 -0.20
N PHE A 22 -15.59 -36.80 0.34
CA PHE A 22 -14.23 -37.11 0.77
C PHE A 22 -13.27 -37.25 -0.41
N ASP A 23 -13.71 -37.86 -1.52
CA ASP A 23 -12.91 -38.02 -2.74
C ASP A 23 -12.62 -36.66 -3.39
N VAL A 24 -13.62 -35.76 -3.41
CA VAL A 24 -13.47 -34.40 -3.94
C VAL A 24 -12.49 -33.58 -3.09
N LEU A 25 -12.58 -33.70 -1.76
CA LEU A 25 -11.65 -33.02 -0.84
C LEU A 25 -10.22 -33.53 -1.00
N LEU A 26 -10.02 -34.85 -1.10
CA LEU A 26 -8.70 -35.44 -1.29
C LEU A 26 -8.08 -35.01 -2.63
N ALA A 27 -8.83 -35.10 -3.72
CA ALA A 27 -8.36 -34.70 -5.05
C ALA A 27 -8.01 -33.20 -5.12
N THR A 28 -8.76 -32.36 -4.40
CA THR A 28 -8.48 -30.92 -4.31
C THR A 28 -7.19 -30.63 -3.52
N ALA A 29 -6.98 -31.36 -2.41
CA ALA A 29 -5.78 -31.23 -1.59
C ALA A 29 -4.51 -31.72 -2.33
N GLU A 30 -4.59 -32.84 -3.04
CA GLU A 30 -3.52 -33.36 -3.89
C GLU A 30 -3.14 -32.35 -4.97
N ARG A 31 -4.14 -31.76 -5.64
CA ARG A 31 -3.92 -30.77 -6.69
C ARG A 31 -3.24 -29.50 -6.17
N ALA A 32 -3.65 -29.02 -5.00
CA ALA A 32 -3.00 -27.88 -4.36
C ALA A 32 -1.52 -28.18 -4.04
N SER A 33 -1.21 -29.40 -3.58
CA SER A 33 0.15 -29.86 -3.30
C SER A 33 1.00 -29.95 -4.57
N GLU A 34 0.44 -30.44 -5.69
CA GLU A 34 1.11 -30.49 -6.99
C GLU A 34 1.48 -29.10 -7.51
N ILE A 35 0.56 -28.14 -7.40
CA ILE A 35 0.80 -26.75 -7.82
C ILE A 35 1.95 -26.16 -7.00
N TYR A 36 1.91 -26.35 -5.68
CA TYR A 36 2.96 -25.88 -4.78
C TYR A 36 4.34 -26.47 -5.13
N GLU A 37 4.42 -27.79 -5.33
CA GLU A 37 5.68 -28.46 -5.69
C GLU A 37 6.20 -28.05 -7.07
N LYS A 38 5.30 -27.84 -8.05
CA LYS A 38 5.67 -27.37 -9.39
C LYS A 38 6.23 -25.96 -9.36
N GLU A 39 5.63 -25.06 -8.60
CA GLU A 39 6.14 -23.70 -8.44
C GLU A 39 7.46 -23.69 -7.67
N ARG A 40 7.61 -24.54 -6.64
CA ARG A 40 8.85 -24.70 -5.87
C ARG A 40 10.01 -25.21 -6.74
N LYS A 41 9.79 -26.24 -7.55
CA LYS A 41 10.78 -26.77 -8.51
C LYS A 41 11.16 -25.71 -9.54
N THR A 42 10.17 -25.01 -10.11
CA THR A 42 10.41 -23.95 -11.11
C THR A 42 11.23 -22.79 -10.55
N ALA A 43 10.98 -22.40 -9.29
CA ALA A 43 11.75 -21.37 -8.60
C ALA A 43 13.21 -21.81 -8.34
N GLN A 44 13.44 -23.06 -7.93
CA GLN A 44 14.77 -23.61 -7.69
C GLN A 44 15.58 -23.74 -9.00
N THR A 45 14.96 -24.18 -10.10
CA THR A 45 15.63 -24.26 -11.42
C THR A 45 16.02 -22.87 -11.94
N ARG A 46 15.16 -21.86 -11.74
CA ARG A 46 15.46 -20.46 -12.09
C ARG A 46 16.63 -19.90 -11.27
N LEU A 47 16.76 -20.27 -10.01
CA LEU A 47 17.88 -19.86 -9.16
C LEU A 47 19.20 -20.50 -9.63
N LYS A 48 19.20 -21.81 -9.92
CA LYS A 48 20.39 -22.53 -10.41
C LYS A 48 20.89 -21.99 -11.76
N ARG A 49 19.98 -21.76 -12.72
CA ARG A 49 20.34 -21.15 -14.03
C ARG A 49 20.93 -19.74 -13.94
N LYS A 50 20.69 -19.03 -12.82
CA LYS A 50 21.22 -17.69 -12.57
C LYS A 50 22.61 -17.72 -11.93
N ILE A 51 23.00 -18.85 -11.33
CA ILE A 51 24.29 -19.06 -10.67
C ILE A 51 25.34 -19.63 -11.64
N GLU A 52 24.93 -20.39 -12.66
CA GLU A 52 25.85 -21.10 -13.58
C GLU A 52 26.24 -20.33 -14.86
N LYS A 53 25.76 -19.10 -15.11
CA LYS A 53 26.20 -18.30 -16.27
C LYS A 53 27.34 -17.35 -15.90
N PRO A 54 28.55 -17.48 -16.48
CA PRO A 54 29.58 -16.46 -16.37
C PRO A 54 29.24 -15.26 -17.26
N SER A 55 29.55 -14.08 -16.75
CA SER A 55 29.37 -12.78 -17.39
C SER A 55 30.22 -12.64 -18.66
N SER A 56 29.58 -12.41 -19.82
CA SER A 56 30.19 -11.63 -20.90
C SER A 56 29.12 -11.00 -21.81
N SER A 57 29.44 -9.78 -22.25
CA SER A 57 28.75 -8.91 -23.21
C SER A 57 27.32 -8.43 -22.91
N SER A 58 27.25 -7.25 -22.28
CA SER A 58 26.53 -6.07 -22.77
C SER A 58 25.11 -6.24 -23.32
N SER A 59 24.13 -6.26 -22.42
CA SER A 59 23.02 -5.31 -22.41
C SER A 59 22.19 -5.59 -21.16
N GLU A 60 22.48 -4.88 -20.07
CA GLU A 60 21.58 -4.86 -18.93
C GLU A 60 20.19 -4.42 -19.43
N PRO A 61 19.10 -5.17 -19.18
CA PRO A 61 17.80 -4.55 -19.16
C PRO A 61 17.86 -3.63 -17.94
N LYS A 62 18.17 -2.36 -18.18
CA LYS A 62 18.13 -1.30 -17.17
C LYS A 62 16.85 -1.54 -16.38
N ARG A 63 16.99 -2.04 -15.16
CA ARG A 63 15.98 -1.79 -14.14
C ARG A 63 15.88 -0.28 -14.20
N ARG A 64 14.77 0.22 -14.75
CA ARG A 64 14.38 1.59 -14.50
C ARG A 64 14.21 1.62 -13.00
N LYS A 65 15.29 1.97 -12.28
CA LYS A 65 15.19 2.88 -11.16
C LYS A 65 14.39 4.01 -11.79
N ILE A 66 13.07 3.99 -11.63
CA ILE A 66 12.31 5.22 -11.76
C ILE A 66 13.05 6.11 -10.78
N PRO A 67 13.76 7.14 -11.25
CA PRO A 67 14.38 8.07 -10.33
C PRO A 67 13.23 8.52 -9.47
N ASN A 68 13.29 8.27 -8.16
CA ASN A 68 12.57 9.17 -7.28
C ASN A 68 13.14 10.54 -7.67
N PRO A 69 12.35 11.50 -8.19
CA PRO A 69 12.90 12.76 -8.66
C PRO A 69 13.37 13.53 -7.43
N ALA A 70 14.57 13.16 -6.96
CA ALA A 70 15.41 13.97 -6.13
C ALA A 70 15.85 15.13 -7.02
N ASN A 71 14.98 16.15 -7.08
CA ASN A 71 15.19 17.55 -7.51
C ASN A 71 13.97 18.21 -8.18
N ASN A 72 12.79 17.59 -8.22
CA ASN A 72 11.57 18.39 -8.41
C ASN A 72 11.19 18.95 -7.06
N GLU A 73 11.11 20.28 -6.94
CA GLU A 73 10.54 20.96 -5.78
C GLU A 73 9.26 20.22 -5.38
N ARG A 74 9.25 19.62 -4.19
CA ARG A 74 8.04 18.97 -3.69
C ARG A 74 7.08 20.11 -3.40
N PRO A 75 5.97 20.25 -4.13
CA PRO A 75 5.08 21.37 -3.90
C PRO A 75 4.66 21.36 -2.43
N PRO A 76 4.58 22.53 -1.76
CA PRO A 76 4.07 22.61 -0.40
C PRO A 76 2.61 22.14 -0.38
N LEU A 77 2.10 21.88 0.83
CA LEU A 77 0.68 21.59 1.01
C LEU A 77 -0.16 22.73 0.39
N PRO A 78 -1.06 22.43 -0.58
CA PRO A 78 -1.85 23.46 -1.23
C PRO A 78 -2.76 24.22 -0.24
N GLU A 79 -3.07 25.47 -0.56
CA GLU A 79 -3.79 26.37 0.35
C GLU A 79 -5.19 25.86 0.66
N GLU A 80 -5.86 25.26 -0.31
CA GLU A 80 -7.18 24.65 -0.14
C GLU A 80 -7.19 23.51 0.89
N PHE A 81 -6.08 22.78 1.04
CA PHE A 81 -5.93 21.80 2.11
C PHE A 81 -5.65 22.44 3.46
N LYS A 82 -4.86 23.52 3.51
CA LYS A 82 -4.65 24.25 4.77
C LYS A 82 -5.96 24.80 5.31
N ASN A 83 -6.77 25.42 4.45
CA ASN A 83 -8.08 25.92 4.80
C ASN A 83 -9.00 24.81 5.33
N ALA A 84 -9.03 23.65 4.66
CA ALA A 84 -9.82 22.51 5.11
C ALA A 84 -9.37 21.99 6.49
N ILE A 85 -8.06 21.95 6.75
CA ILE A 85 -7.50 21.54 8.04
C ILE A 85 -7.87 22.56 9.14
N GLU A 86 -7.78 23.85 8.86
CA GLU A 86 -8.18 24.91 9.79
C GLU A 86 -9.67 24.87 10.10
N GLU A 87 -10.52 24.61 9.11
CA GLU A 87 -11.96 24.46 9.30
C GLU A 87 -12.28 23.25 10.20
N MET A 88 -11.64 22.11 9.95
CA MET A 88 -11.77 20.93 10.81
C MET A 88 -11.38 21.23 12.26
N ALA A 89 -10.31 21.99 12.47
CA ALA A 89 -9.82 22.33 13.79
C ALA A 89 -10.70 23.34 14.50
N ARG A 90 -11.27 24.30 13.77
CA ARG A 90 -12.27 25.25 14.29
C ARG A 90 -13.52 24.52 14.76
N GLY A 91 -14.01 23.55 13.97
CA GLY A 91 -15.14 22.70 14.37
C GLY A 91 -14.86 21.88 15.63
N ALA A 92 -13.60 21.55 15.89
CA ALA A 92 -13.14 20.85 17.10
C ALA A 92 -12.72 21.78 18.25
N ASN A 93 -12.74 23.11 18.05
CA ASN A 93 -12.19 24.11 18.96
C ASN A 93 -10.77 23.77 19.45
N ALA A 94 -9.90 23.33 18.54
CA ALA A 94 -8.59 22.78 18.85
C ALA A 94 -7.47 23.44 18.02
N PRO A 95 -6.22 23.47 18.54
CA PRO A 95 -5.09 23.96 17.76
C PRO A 95 -4.65 22.96 16.68
N VAL A 96 -4.17 23.49 15.55
CA VAL A 96 -3.52 22.73 14.48
C VAL A 96 -2.01 22.79 14.63
N ALA A 97 -1.34 21.64 14.60
CA ALA A 97 0.13 21.59 14.50
C ALA A 97 0.57 21.62 13.02
N ALA A 98 1.81 22.07 12.78
CA ALA A 98 2.39 22.15 11.44
C ALA A 98 2.29 20.82 10.67
N SER A 99 1.94 20.91 9.39
CA SER A 99 1.86 19.75 8.49
C SER A 99 3.24 19.30 8.02
N LYS A 100 3.46 17.99 7.90
CA LYS A 100 4.70 17.42 7.35
C LYS A 100 4.41 16.47 6.20
N LEU A 101 5.32 16.41 5.23
CA LEU A 101 5.19 15.49 4.12
C LEU A 101 5.57 14.08 4.60
N VAL A 102 4.68 13.11 4.40
CA VAL A 102 4.95 11.70 4.73
C VAL A 102 5.59 11.01 3.55
N ILE A 103 4.97 11.06 2.38
CA ILE A 103 5.46 10.39 1.18
C ILE A 103 4.91 11.08 -0.07
N GLN A 104 5.70 11.09 -1.15
CA GLN A 104 5.24 11.38 -2.51
C GLN A 104 5.48 10.13 -3.36
N LYS A 105 4.43 9.61 -4.00
CA LYS A 105 4.54 8.40 -4.85
C LYS A 105 3.47 8.37 -5.93
N GLN A 106 3.73 7.56 -6.96
CA GLN A 106 2.67 7.13 -7.87
C GLN A 106 1.81 6.05 -7.20
N LEU A 107 0.51 6.08 -7.47
CA LEU A 107 -0.42 5.04 -7.06
C LEU A 107 -0.22 3.81 -7.94
N TYR A 108 0.10 2.67 -7.32
CA TYR A 108 0.25 1.39 -8.02
C TYR A 108 -1.09 0.65 -8.06
N GLY A 109 -1.23 -0.31 -8.99
CA GLY A 109 -2.43 -1.15 -9.07
C GLY A 109 -2.76 -1.87 -7.76
N THR A 110 -1.75 -2.24 -6.97
CA THR A 110 -1.95 -2.82 -5.63
C THR A 110 -2.50 -1.83 -4.62
N ASP A 111 -2.22 -0.54 -4.78
CA ASP A 111 -2.79 0.49 -3.91
C ASP A 111 -4.29 0.72 -4.23
N LEU A 112 -4.73 0.47 -5.45
CA LEU A 112 -6.12 0.72 -5.90
C LEU A 112 -6.97 -0.55 -6.06
N SER A 113 -6.36 -1.70 -5.82
CA SER A 113 -7.02 -3.00 -5.94
C SER A 113 -8.11 -3.15 -4.88
N SER A 114 -9.34 -3.45 -5.33
CA SER A 114 -10.49 -3.69 -4.45
C SER A 114 -10.21 -4.75 -3.38
N GLY A 115 -9.48 -5.81 -3.74
CA GLY A 115 -9.10 -6.89 -2.82
C GLY A 115 -8.07 -6.47 -1.76
N HIS A 116 -7.09 -5.63 -2.12
CA HIS A 116 -6.05 -5.20 -1.18
C HIS A 116 -6.52 -4.08 -0.24
N ASN A 117 -7.39 -3.18 -0.72
CA ASN A 117 -8.00 -2.09 0.04
C ASN A 117 -7.00 -1.32 0.91
N ARG A 118 -5.87 -0.93 0.32
CA ARG A 118 -4.77 -0.33 1.09
C ARG A 118 -3.92 0.66 0.31
N LEU A 119 -3.47 1.73 0.95
CA LEU A 119 -2.33 2.53 0.51
C LEU A 119 -1.08 2.10 1.26
N SER A 120 -0.04 1.70 0.53
CA SER A 120 1.25 1.30 1.13
C SER A 120 2.19 2.50 1.23
N ILE A 121 2.80 2.68 2.41
CA ILE A 121 3.78 3.70 2.75
C ILE A 121 5.08 3.00 3.20
N PRO A 122 5.98 2.67 2.26
CA PRO A 122 7.23 1.98 2.59
C PRO A 122 8.10 2.86 3.50
N MET A 123 8.66 2.28 4.57
CA MET A 123 9.48 3.05 5.52
C MET A 123 10.68 3.74 4.87
N SER A 124 11.26 3.12 3.83
CA SER A 124 12.39 3.68 3.06
C SER A 124 12.02 4.89 2.19
N GLN A 125 10.74 5.23 2.05
CA GLN A 125 10.24 6.33 1.23
C GLN A 125 9.60 7.45 2.07
N ILE A 126 9.62 7.31 3.41
CA ILE A 126 9.12 8.35 4.30
C ILE A 126 10.04 9.56 4.21
N ALA A 127 9.46 10.75 4.00
CA ALA A 127 10.19 11.99 3.88
C ALA A 127 10.57 12.56 5.25
N ASP A 128 9.58 12.72 6.13
CA ASP A 128 9.77 13.26 7.48
C ASP A 128 9.24 12.31 8.55
N ASP A 129 9.88 12.27 9.71
CA ASP A 129 9.33 11.54 10.86
C ASP A 129 8.09 12.26 11.41
N PHE A 130 6.98 11.53 11.42
CA PHE A 130 5.64 12.07 11.69
C PHE A 130 4.94 11.43 12.89
N LEU A 131 5.45 10.29 13.36
CA LEU A 131 4.88 9.56 14.49
C LEU A 131 5.65 9.86 15.75
N THR A 132 4.93 9.96 16.86
CA THR A 132 5.50 9.92 18.20
C THR A 132 6.00 8.51 18.52
N GLU A 133 6.93 8.38 19.47
CA GLU A 133 7.42 7.07 19.90
C GLU A 133 6.30 6.18 20.46
N MET A 134 5.35 6.76 21.18
CA MET A 134 4.16 6.03 21.68
C MET A 134 3.31 5.46 20.54
N GLU A 135 3.08 6.23 19.49
CA GLU A 135 2.32 5.75 18.32
C GLU A 135 3.09 4.65 17.58
N LYS A 136 4.41 4.80 17.41
CA LYS A 136 5.26 3.78 16.79
C LYS A 136 5.21 2.47 17.57
N GLU A 137 5.30 2.53 18.89
CA GLU A 137 5.22 1.36 19.77
C GLU A 137 3.85 0.69 19.69
N HIS A 138 2.77 1.48 19.76
CA HIS A 138 1.40 0.96 19.63
C HIS A 138 1.19 0.23 18.29
N LEU A 139 1.66 0.82 17.19
CA LEU A 139 1.50 0.27 15.83
C LEU A 139 2.32 -1.01 15.58
N ARG A 140 3.42 -1.22 16.32
CA ARG A 140 4.20 -2.47 16.26
C ARG A 140 3.47 -3.65 16.90
N GLY A 141 2.63 -3.36 17.90
CA GLY A 141 1.94 -4.36 18.70
C GLY A 141 0.77 -5.07 18.04
N HIS A 142 0.22 -6.01 18.79
CA HIS A 142 -1.05 -6.67 18.53
C HIS A 142 -1.99 -6.44 19.71
N ASP A 143 -3.29 -6.50 19.48
CA ASP A 143 -4.28 -6.48 20.55
C ASP A 143 -4.34 -7.83 21.29
N GLY A 144 -5.17 -7.91 22.33
CA GLY A 144 -5.33 -9.16 23.11
C GLY A 144 -5.88 -10.34 22.31
N SER A 145 -6.38 -10.10 21.09
CA SER A 145 -6.85 -11.13 20.15
C SER A 145 -5.84 -11.42 19.04
N TYR A 146 -4.57 -11.01 19.22
CA TYR A 146 -3.49 -11.15 18.23
C TYR A 146 -3.76 -10.45 16.89
N LYS A 147 -4.72 -9.51 16.83
CA LYS A 147 -4.92 -8.69 15.64
C LYS A 147 -3.96 -7.51 15.65
N LYS A 148 -3.54 -7.08 14.47
CA LYS A 148 -2.66 -5.92 14.35
C LYS A 148 -3.34 -4.67 14.92
N LYS A 149 -2.63 -3.97 15.82
CA LYS A 149 -3.07 -2.67 16.31
C LYS A 149 -3.06 -1.65 15.18
N TYR A 150 -3.96 -0.69 15.31
CA TYR A 150 -4.11 0.42 14.37
C TYR A 150 -4.48 1.69 15.13
N LEU A 151 -4.36 2.83 14.43
CA LEU A 151 -4.93 4.11 14.80
C LEU A 151 -6.08 4.41 13.83
N ASP A 152 -7.20 4.89 14.34
CA ASP A 152 -8.21 5.50 13.49
C ASP A 152 -7.74 6.92 13.15
N VAL A 153 -7.61 7.20 11.85
CA VAL A 153 -7.07 8.47 11.34
C VAL A 153 -8.08 9.09 10.38
N LYS A 154 -8.32 10.40 10.54
CA LYS A 154 -9.13 11.19 9.62
C LYS A 154 -8.29 11.54 8.40
N ILE A 155 -8.86 11.38 7.21
CA ILE A 155 -8.19 11.67 5.94
C ILE A 155 -8.99 12.70 5.17
N VAL A 156 -8.37 13.85 4.89
CA VAL A 156 -8.84 14.83 3.91
C VAL A 156 -8.42 14.33 2.52
N GLY A 157 -9.40 14.02 1.68
CA GLY A 157 -9.16 13.51 0.33
C GLY A 157 -8.95 14.63 -0.71
N PRO A 158 -8.46 14.29 -1.92
CA PRO A 158 -8.27 15.22 -3.04
C PRO A 158 -9.47 16.10 -3.40
N SER A 159 -10.70 15.61 -3.22
CA SER A 159 -11.91 16.37 -3.54
C SER A 159 -12.28 17.40 -2.47
N LEU A 160 -11.57 17.45 -1.33
CA LEU A 160 -11.87 18.26 -0.15
C LEU A 160 -13.31 18.10 0.39
N ALA A 161 -14.03 17.08 -0.08
CA ALA A 161 -15.30 16.69 0.48
C ALA A 161 -15.11 16.11 1.89
N ALA A 162 -16.21 15.71 2.53
CA ALA A 162 -16.21 15.16 3.90
C ALA A 162 -15.05 14.17 4.15
N THR A 163 -14.42 14.30 5.31
CA THR A 163 -13.30 13.45 5.71
C THR A 163 -13.74 12.01 5.91
N GLU A 164 -12.83 11.08 5.61
CA GLU A 164 -13.05 9.66 5.81
C GLU A 164 -12.16 9.18 6.96
N THR A 165 -12.72 8.38 7.87
CA THR A 165 -11.93 7.72 8.92
C THR A 165 -11.43 6.37 8.41
N ALA A 166 -10.11 6.22 8.34
CA ALA A 166 -9.45 5.00 7.90
C ALA A 166 -8.57 4.44 9.02
N LYS A 167 -8.15 3.18 8.85
CA LYS A 167 -7.23 2.54 9.79
C LYS A 167 -5.80 2.73 9.32
N PHE A 168 -4.92 3.14 10.22
CA PHE A 168 -3.50 3.25 10.00
C PHE A 168 -2.76 2.21 10.84
N CYS A 169 -2.00 1.32 10.21
CA CYS A 169 -1.31 0.21 10.88
C CYS A 169 0.11 -0.02 10.32
N GLN A 170 0.97 -0.67 11.10
CA GLN A 170 2.28 -1.12 10.63
C GLN A 170 2.25 -2.61 10.26
N TRP A 171 2.70 -2.92 9.06
CA TRP A 171 2.87 -4.28 8.55
C TRP A 171 4.35 -4.64 8.47
N HIS A 172 4.67 -5.89 8.78
CA HIS A 172 6.00 -6.44 8.51
C HIS A 172 6.01 -7.09 7.14
N ILE A 173 6.97 -6.69 6.31
CA ILE A 173 7.22 -7.28 5.00
C ILE A 173 8.44 -8.19 5.15
N GLY A 174 8.18 -9.48 5.39
CA GLY A 174 9.22 -10.46 5.67
C GLY A 174 9.87 -10.24 7.04
N LYS A 175 11.15 -10.61 7.17
CA LYS A 175 11.86 -10.62 8.46
C LYS A 175 12.44 -9.26 8.88
N THR A 176 12.74 -8.37 7.92
CA THR A 176 13.59 -7.19 8.16
C THR A 176 12.98 -5.88 7.69
N SER A 177 11.90 -5.91 6.90
CA SER A 177 11.28 -4.70 6.37
C SER A 177 9.92 -4.49 7.02
N SER A 178 9.54 -3.23 7.17
CA SER A 178 8.19 -2.84 7.59
C SER A 178 7.64 -1.76 6.66
N CYS A 179 6.32 -1.63 6.66
CA CYS A 179 5.58 -0.66 5.85
C CYS A 179 4.40 -0.17 6.68
N TYR A 180 4.12 1.14 6.62
CA TYR A 180 2.85 1.63 7.13
C TYR A 180 1.78 1.46 6.06
N VAL A 181 0.53 1.26 6.51
CA VAL A 181 -0.59 0.96 5.65
C VAL A 181 -1.81 1.72 6.12
N ILE A 182 -2.45 2.45 5.21
CA ILE A 182 -3.81 2.98 5.38
C ILE A 182 -4.78 1.99 4.74
N ASN A 183 -5.74 1.47 5.49
CA ASN A 183 -6.70 0.47 5.00
C ASN A 183 -8.11 0.64 5.62
N GLY A 184 -8.98 -0.35 5.38
CA GLY A 184 -10.36 -0.37 5.87
C GLY A 184 -11.30 0.45 4.99
N LYS A 185 -11.14 1.78 4.99
CA LYS A 185 -11.93 2.72 4.18
C LYS A 185 -11.18 3.26 2.96
N TRP A 186 -10.00 2.72 2.67
CA TRP A 186 -9.16 3.20 1.56
C TRP A 186 -9.87 3.13 0.20
N ASN A 187 -10.55 2.03 -0.13
CA ASN A 187 -11.30 1.91 -1.39
C ASN A 187 -12.43 2.94 -1.50
N ALA A 188 -13.05 3.33 -0.37
CA ALA A 188 -14.06 4.38 -0.38
C ALA A 188 -13.44 5.74 -0.70
N ILE A 189 -12.26 6.03 -0.13
CA ILE A 189 -11.45 7.21 -0.47
C ILE A 189 -11.09 7.20 -1.96
N VAL A 190 -10.62 6.07 -2.49
CA VAL A 190 -10.30 5.89 -3.91
C VAL A 190 -11.50 6.20 -4.80
N ALA A 191 -12.66 5.61 -4.52
CA ALA A 191 -13.87 5.80 -5.31
C ALA A 191 -14.36 7.25 -5.27
N LYS A 192 -14.43 7.85 -4.08
CA LYS A 192 -14.89 9.23 -3.87
C LYS A 192 -14.01 10.25 -4.59
N ASN A 193 -12.70 10.00 -4.63
CA ASN A 193 -11.71 10.91 -5.22
C ASN A 193 -11.35 10.54 -6.67
N LYS A 194 -11.94 9.46 -7.21
CA LYS A 194 -11.68 8.94 -8.56
C LYS A 194 -10.18 8.74 -8.81
N LEU A 195 -9.48 8.14 -7.84
CA LEU A 195 -8.03 7.92 -7.94
C LEU A 195 -7.72 6.87 -9.01
N MET A 196 -6.67 7.09 -9.81
CA MET A 196 -6.28 6.22 -10.91
C MET A 196 -4.83 5.74 -10.78
N VAL A 197 -4.54 4.57 -11.37
CA VAL A 197 -3.19 3.99 -11.38
C VAL A 197 -2.26 4.92 -12.16
N GLY A 198 -1.08 5.17 -11.62
CA GLY A 198 -0.08 6.06 -12.21
C GLY A 198 -0.21 7.52 -11.78
N GLU A 199 -1.32 7.93 -11.17
CA GLU A 199 -1.44 9.27 -10.59
C GLU A 199 -0.40 9.47 -9.48
N ALA A 200 0.27 10.63 -9.50
CA ALA A 200 1.18 11.03 -8.45
C ALA A 200 0.39 11.69 -7.32
N VAL A 201 0.64 11.26 -6.09
CA VAL A 201 0.02 11.81 -4.88
C VAL A 201 1.08 12.15 -3.84
N GLN A 202 0.76 13.11 -2.99
CA GLN A 202 1.44 13.34 -1.72
C GLN A 202 0.52 12.96 -0.57
N LEU A 203 1.06 12.30 0.44
CA LEU A 203 0.42 12.12 1.72
C LEU A 203 1.11 13.04 2.72
N TRP A 204 0.32 13.88 3.38
CA TRP A 204 0.76 14.79 4.43
C TRP A 204 0.16 14.37 5.75
N CYS A 205 0.90 14.50 6.84
CA CYS A 205 0.36 14.38 8.19
C CYS A 205 0.17 15.75 8.82
N PHE A 206 -0.81 15.86 9.70
CA PHE A 206 -1.01 17.01 10.58
C PHE A 206 -1.68 16.53 11.87
N ARG A 207 -1.80 17.42 12.86
CA ARG A 207 -2.49 17.11 14.11
C ARG A 207 -3.52 18.16 14.48
N ILE A 208 -4.67 17.68 14.92
CA ILE A 208 -5.72 18.47 15.57
C ILE A 208 -5.85 17.90 16.98
N ASP A 209 -5.65 18.73 18.00
CA ASP A 209 -5.63 18.29 19.41
C ASP A 209 -4.77 17.03 19.66
N ARG A 210 -3.56 17.01 19.09
CA ARG A 210 -2.61 15.88 19.15
C ARG A 210 -3.05 14.61 18.40
N GLU A 211 -4.27 14.52 17.88
CA GLU A 211 -4.71 13.39 17.04
C GLU A 211 -4.01 13.40 15.68
N LEU A 212 -3.45 12.26 15.27
CA LEU A 212 -2.85 12.11 13.95
C LEU A 212 -3.92 12.09 12.85
N CYS A 213 -3.80 13.02 11.90
CA CYS A 213 -4.64 13.11 10.72
C CYS A 213 -3.79 13.15 9.45
N PHE A 214 -4.41 12.86 8.29
CA PHE A 214 -3.74 12.92 7.00
C PHE A 214 -4.48 13.76 5.97
N ALA A 215 -3.73 14.33 5.04
CA ALA A 215 -4.23 14.94 3.82
C ALA A 215 -3.62 14.22 2.62
N LEU A 216 -4.46 13.77 1.69
CA LEU A 216 -4.04 13.14 0.45
C LEU A 216 -4.21 14.15 -0.68
N VAL A 217 -3.09 14.62 -1.23
CA VAL A 217 -3.03 15.62 -2.29
C VAL A 217 -2.75 14.92 -3.62
N ARG A 218 -3.57 15.19 -4.63
CA ARG A 218 -3.29 14.79 -6.02
C ARG A 218 -2.35 15.82 -6.64
N LEU A 219 -1.25 15.36 -7.24
CA LEU A 219 -0.36 16.23 -8.00
C LEU A 219 -0.82 16.29 -9.46
N PRO A 220 -0.67 17.45 -10.14
CA PRO A 220 -0.87 17.52 -11.58
C PRO A 220 0.10 16.54 -12.26
N GLY A 221 -0.43 15.67 -13.12
CA GLY A 221 0.41 14.73 -13.85
C GLY A 221 1.36 15.46 -14.79
N ASN A 222 2.60 14.98 -14.90
CA ASN A 222 3.46 15.26 -16.05
C ASN A 222 2.88 14.54 -17.30
N HIS A 223 1.63 14.81 -17.66
CA HIS A 223 1.24 14.70 -19.04
C HIS A 223 1.77 15.96 -19.68
N ALA A 224 2.99 15.86 -20.21
CA ALA A 224 3.49 16.83 -21.16
C ALA A 224 2.36 17.09 -22.17
N ALA A 225 1.99 18.36 -22.30
CA ALA A 225 1.41 18.88 -23.51
C ALA A 225 2.31 18.44 -24.67
N GLY A 226 1.94 17.33 -25.29
CA GLY A 226 2.54 16.82 -26.51
C GLY A 226 1.55 17.10 -27.62
N ALA A 227 1.81 18.21 -28.31
CA ALA A 227 1.46 18.56 -29.69
C ALA A 227 0.14 18.03 -30.27
#